data_AF-A0A934GEQ7-F1
#
_entry.id   AF-A0A934GEQ7-F1
#
_cell.length_a   1.000
_cell.length_b   1.000
_cell.length_c   1.000
_cell.angle_alpha   90.00
_cell.angle_beta   90.00
_cell.angle_gamma   90.00
#
_symmetry.space_group_name_H-M   'P 1'
#
loop_
_entity.id
_entity.type
_entity.pdbx_description
1 polymer ?
#
loop_
_entity_poly.entity_id
_entity_poly.type
_entity_poly.pdbx_seq_one_letter_code
_entity_poly.pdbx_strand_id
1 'polypeptide(L)' 'MPQQPLSEDAQKAMQEKLQHLVDLAFEQGLLTAIDQARKANDPYLLDAFHDVLTDKLYQELIAQHKLEELK' A
#
# COMPACT_ATOMS: atom_id res chain seq x y z
N MET A 1 -21.70 -2.95 -4.91
CA MET A 1 -21.25 -4.35 -5.09
C MET A 1 -21.03 -4.92 -3.70
N PRO A 2 -21.72 -5.99 -3.28
CA PRO A 2 -21.47 -6.60 -1.98
C PRO A 2 -20.08 -7.25 -2.02
N GLN A 3 -19.15 -6.76 -1.20
CA GLN A 3 -17.83 -7.36 -1.08
C GLN A 3 -18.00 -8.70 -0.36
N GLN A 4 -17.78 -9.82 -1.07
CA GLN A 4 -17.75 -11.15 -0.46
C GLN A 4 -16.55 -11.23 0.49
N PRO A 5 -16.69 -11.82 1.70
CA PRO A 5 -15.55 -12.02 2.58
C PRO A 5 -14.55 -12.95 1.88
N LEU A 6 -13.39 -12.40 1.53
CA LEU A 6 -12.23 -13.17 1.09
C LEU A 6 -11.90 -14.22 2.16
N SER A 7 -11.70 -15.47 1.76
CA SER A 7 -11.16 -16.54 2.61
C SER A 7 -9.90 -16.04 3.34
N GLU A 8 -9.64 -16.49 4.56
CA GLU A 8 -8.47 -16.06 5.35
C GLU A 8 -7.15 -16.18 4.56
N ASP A 9 -7.01 -17.23 3.76
CA ASP A 9 -5.85 -17.45 2.87
C ASP A 9 -5.70 -16.36 1.80
N ALA A 10 -6.82 -15.89 1.23
CA ALA A 10 -6.81 -14.85 0.21
C ALA A 10 -6.48 -13.48 0.80
N GLN A 11 -6.90 -13.21 2.04
CA GLN A 11 -6.51 -11.99 2.77
C GLN A 11 -5.02 -11.99 3.10
N LYS A 12 -4.48 -13.14 3.53
CA LYS A 12 -3.05 -13.27 3.81
C LYS A 12 -2.21 -13.10 2.54
N ALA A 13 -2.57 -13.77 1.46
CA ALA A 13 -1.89 -13.62 0.17
C ALA A 13 -1.95 -12.18 -0.36
N MET A 14 -3.04 -11.47 -0.07
CA MET A 14 -3.19 -10.05 -0.40
C MET A 14 -2.24 -9.17 0.43
N GLN A 15 -2.18 -9.38 1.74
CA GLN A 15 -1.25 -8.67 2.62
C GLN A 15 0.22 -8.91 2.23
N GLU A 16 0.58 -10.14 1.87
CA GLU A 16 1.94 -10.46 1.41
C GLU A 16 2.31 -9.71 0.12
N LYS A 17 1.40 -9.66 -0.86
CA LYS A 17 1.59 -8.87 -2.09
C LYS A 17 1.73 -7.39 -1.80
N LEU A 18 0.89 -6.86 -0.92
CA LEU A 18 0.92 -5.46 -0.52
C LEU A 18 2.25 -5.10 0.15
N GLN A 19 2.68 -5.90 1.12
CA GLN A 19 3.94 -5.71 1.82
C GLN A 19 5.12 -5.74 0.85
N HIS A 20 5.12 -6.69 -0.09
CA HIS A 20 6.17 -6.77 -1.11
C HIS A 20 6.26 -5.50 -1.98
N LEU A 21 5.11 -4.92 -2.39
CA LEU A 21 5.10 -3.67 -3.16
C LEU A 21 5.64 -2.48 -2.34
N VAL A 22 5.29 -2.43 -1.06
CA VAL A 22 5.80 -1.42 -0.13
C VAL A 22 7.32 -1.55 0.01
N ASP A 23 7.82 -2.75 0.27
CA ASP A 23 9.26 -3.00 0.40
C ASP A 23 9.98 -2.61 -0.89
N LEU A 24 9.43 -2.99 -2.06
CA LEU A 24 9.98 -2.62 -3.36
C LEU A 24 10.05 -1.10 -3.57
N ALA A 25 9.05 -0.36 -3.09
CA ALA A 25 9.00 1.09 -3.19
C ALA A 25 10.12 1.75 -2.36
N PHE A 26 10.40 1.22 -1.17
CA PHE A 26 11.44 1.74 -0.28
C PHE A 26 12.85 1.27 -0.65
N GLU A 27 13.00 0.07 -1.22
CA GLU A 27 14.31 -0.49 -1.60
C GLU A 27 14.76 -0.07 -3.01
N GLN A 28 13.84 -0.11 -3.98
CA GLN A 28 14.15 0.07 -5.41
C GLN A 28 13.50 1.32 -6.02
N GLY A 29 12.72 2.05 -5.23
CA GLY A 29 12.04 3.28 -5.63
C GLY A 29 10.61 3.06 -6.12
N LEU A 30 9.84 4.14 -6.03
CA LEU A 30 8.39 4.12 -6.25
C LEU A 30 7.98 3.71 -7.67
N LEU A 31 8.74 4.11 -8.70
CA LEU A 31 8.42 3.76 -10.09
C LEU A 31 8.45 2.24 -10.32
N THR A 32 9.44 1.56 -9.77
CA THR A 32 9.59 0.11 -9.86
C THR A 32 8.41 -0.61 -9.19
N ALA A 33 8.00 -0.14 -8.01
CA ALA A 33 6.85 -0.67 -7.29
C ALA A 33 5.53 -0.44 -8.06
N ILE A 34 5.33 0.74 -8.64
CA ILE A 34 4.14 1.04 -9.46
C ILE A 34 4.08 0.15 -10.69
N ASP A 35 5.20 -0.06 -11.39
CA ASP A 35 5.24 -0.94 -12.56
C ASP A 35 4.91 -2.38 -12.18
N GLN A 36 5.34 -2.84 -11.01
CA GLN A 36 5.00 -4.17 -10.50
C GLN A 36 3.52 -4.27 -10.09
N ALA A 37 2.98 -3.25 -9.43
CA ALA A 37 1.56 -3.18 -9.05
C ALA A 37 0.65 -3.18 -10.28
N ARG A 38 1.01 -2.44 -11.34
CA ARG A 38 0.25 -2.41 -12.61
C ARG A 38 0.19 -3.78 -13.29
N LYS A 39 1.26 -4.57 -13.21
CA LYS A 39 1.30 -5.94 -13.78
C LYS A 39 0.36 -6.90 -13.06
N ALA A 40 0.02 -6.66 -11.79
CA ALA A 40 -0.92 -7.49 -11.05
C ALA A 40 -2.37 -7.35 -11.56
N ASN A 41 -2.67 -6.27 -12.30
CA ASN A 41 -3.99 -5.96 -12.86
C ASN A 41 -5.13 -6.07 -11.82
N ASP A 42 -4.84 -5.67 -10.58
CA ASP A 42 -5.74 -5.71 -9.45
C ASP A 42 -5.95 -4.27 -8.92
N PRO A 43 -7.09 -3.65 -9.24
CA PRO A 43 -7.40 -2.29 -8.78
C PRO A 43 -7.44 -2.17 -7.26
N TYR A 44 -7.87 -3.22 -6.55
CA TYR A 44 -7.94 -3.21 -5.09
C TYR A 44 -6.53 -3.23 -4.48
N LEU A 45 -5.59 -3.98 -5.07
CA LEU A 45 -4.20 -3.97 -4.65
C LEU A 45 -3.54 -2.62 -4.86
N LEU A 46 -3.84 -1.94 -5.98
CA LEU A 46 -3.30 -0.62 -6.25
C LEU A 46 -3.82 0.43 -5.26
N ASP A 47 -5.11 0.38 -4.92
CA ASP A 47 -5.76 1.26 -3.95
C ASP A 47 -5.19 1.04 -2.54
N ALA A 48 -5.13 -0.21 -2.09
CA ALA A 48 -4.52 -0.55 -0.80
C ALA A 48 -3.03 -0.15 -0.73
N PHE A 49 -2.30 -0.29 -1.84
CA PHE A 49 -0.90 0.14 -1.93
C PHE A 49 -0.75 1.66 -1.83
N HIS A 50 -1.62 2.41 -2.50
CA HIS A 50 -1.69 3.85 -2.37
C HIS A 50 -1.94 4.26 -0.92
N ASP A 51 -2.95 3.69 -0.27
CA ASP A 51 -3.34 4.05 1.10
C ASP A 51 -2.20 3.82 2.10
N VAL A 52 -1.54 2.65 2.03
CA VAL A 52 -0.41 2.34 2.93
C VAL A 52 0.77 3.28 2.72
N LEU A 53 1.07 3.66 1.48
CA LEU A 53 2.14 4.62 1.21
C LEU A 53 1.79 6.01 1.73
N THR A 54 0.56 6.46 1.53
CA THR A 54 0.11 7.77 2.02
C THR A 54 0.07 7.83 3.54
N ASP A 55 -0.35 6.76 4.21
CA ASP A 55 -0.34 6.67 5.67
C ASP A 55 1.08 6.76 6.21
N LYS A 56 2.03 6.00 5.63
CA LYS A 56 3.44 6.06 6.04
C LYS A 56 4.02 7.45 5.82
N LEU A 57 3.73 8.09 4.68
CA LEU A 57 4.18 9.44 4.41
C LEU A 57 3.59 10.45 5.40
N TYR A 58 2.30 10.33 5.71
CA TYR A 58 1.64 11.18 6.69
C TYR A 58 2.29 11.08 8.07
N GLN A 59 2.55 9.86 8.54
CA GLN A 59 3.24 9.63 9.81
C GLN A 59 4.65 10.23 9.81
N GLU A 60 5.39 10.09 8.71
CA GLU A 60 6.73 10.68 8.57
C GLU A 60 6.69 12.21 8.57
N LEU A 61 5.68 12.83 7.93
CA LEU A 61 5.51 14.27 7.93
C LEU A 61 5.18 14.82 9.33
N ILE A 62 4.37 14.10 10.12
CA ILE A 62 4.12 14.43 11.53
C ILE A 62 5.42 14.30 12.33
N ALA A 63 6.15 13.19 12.19
CA ALA A 63 7.40 12.96 12.91
C ALA A 63 8.47 14.03 12.62
N GLN A 64 8.49 14.56 11.39
CA GLN A 64 9.37 15.65 10.97
C GLN A 64 8.83 17.05 11.34
N HIS A 65 7.71 17.15 12.06
CA HIS A 65 7.02 18.40 12.38
C HIS A 65 6.66 19.26 11.14
N LYS A 66 6.50 18.62 9.98
CA LYS A 66 6.06 19.27 8.73
C LYS A 66 4.54 19.33 8.61
N LEU A 67 3.84 18.56 9.45
CA LEU A 67 2.39 18.49 9.50
C LEU A 67 1.94 18.36 10.96
N GLU A 68 0.78 18.94 11.28
CA GLU A 68 0.12 18.72 12.56
C GLU A 68 -0.82 17.51 12.47
N GLU A 69 -0.94 16.76 13.56
CA GLU A 69 -1.89 15.66 13.63
C GLU A 69 -3.33 16.22 13.57
N LEU A 70 -4.07 15.86 12.51
CA LEU A 70 -5.46 16.23 12.39
C LEU A 70 -6.28 15.47 13.44
N LYS A 71 -6.89 16.22 14.37
CA LYS A 71 -7.79 15.72 15.42
C LYS A 71 -9.23 15.64 14.97
#